data_AF-A0A2N0QL92-F1
#
_entry.id   AF-A0A2N0QL92-F1
#
_cell.length_a   1.000
_cell.length_b   1.000
_cell.length_c   1.000
_cell.angle_alpha   90.00
_cell.angle_beta   90.00
_cell.angle_gamma   90.00
#
_symmetry.space_group_name_H-M   'P 1'
#
loop_
_entity.id
_entity.type
_entity.pdbx_description
1 polymer ?
#
loop_
_entity_poly.entity_id
_entity_poly.type
_entity_poly.pdbx_seq_one_letter_code
_entity_poly.pdbx_strand_id
1 'polypeptide(L)'
;MAQDISRGTLDMSFINQGSLSGLDPLLDFHYLPYIVTSYEQADKIFYGDGVIPKLMTETLAKHNMTTLGFFENEFRGVSNSIKKIEKVEDLKGLKLRVPGSQAIKGFFEEAGSQALVMPFNELYLALQQGTVDGQDNGLLFTVDKIQAGQIEENRKATEEYIQKIKDVGVEVTELTEEQIKAFQEFGLSQWDNYESTYGAELIQSLKEELAEISE
;
A
#
# COMPACT_ATOMS: atom_id res chain seq x y z
N MET A 1 9.07 -12.50 1.94
CA MET A 1 7.67 -12.75 1.55
C MET A 1 7.57 -13.53 0.25
N ALA A 2 7.84 -12.95 -0.93
CA ALA A 2 7.63 -13.67 -2.20
C ALA A 2 8.42 -14.99 -2.33
N GLN A 3 9.69 -14.99 -1.93
CA GLN A 3 10.50 -16.20 -1.87
C GLN A 3 9.95 -17.24 -0.88
N ASP A 4 9.34 -16.78 0.22
CA ASP A 4 8.77 -17.67 1.24
C ASP A 4 7.48 -18.32 0.74
N ILE A 5 6.67 -17.58 -0.05
CA ILE A 5 5.52 -18.17 -0.76
C ILE A 5 5.99 -19.19 -1.79
N SER A 6 6.99 -18.82 -2.61
CA SER A 6 7.54 -19.71 -3.63
C SER A 6 8.11 -21.01 -3.05
N ARG A 7 8.65 -20.97 -1.82
CA ARG A 7 9.17 -22.12 -1.07
C ARG A 7 8.09 -22.87 -0.26
N GLY A 8 6.86 -22.35 -0.19
CA GLY A 8 5.78 -22.93 0.60
C GLY A 8 5.91 -22.74 2.12
N THR A 9 6.74 -21.81 2.58
CA THR A 9 6.87 -21.46 4.01
C THR A 9 5.96 -20.31 4.42
N LEU A 10 5.30 -19.65 3.46
CA LEU A 10 4.27 -18.63 3.67
C LEU A 10 3.10 -18.92 2.73
N ASP A 11 1.87 -19.03 3.24
CA ASP A 11 0.72 -19.43 2.42
C ASP A 11 0.19 -18.31 1.53
N MET A 12 0.21 -17.05 2.01
CA MET A 12 -0.40 -15.91 1.32
C MET A 12 0.24 -14.59 1.75
N SER A 13 0.30 -13.62 0.82
CA SER A 13 0.74 -12.24 1.11
C SER A 13 0.25 -11.25 0.06
N PHE A 14 0.06 -10.00 0.47
CA PHE A 14 -0.01 -8.86 -0.46
C PHE A 14 1.40 -8.46 -0.86
N ILE A 15 1.71 -8.53 -2.15
CA ILE A 15 3.06 -8.24 -2.65
C ILE A 15 3.02 -7.16 -3.73
N ASN A 16 3.83 -6.12 -3.54
CA ASN A 16 4.12 -5.16 -4.61
C ASN A 16 4.92 -5.87 -5.71
N GLN A 17 4.37 -5.87 -6.92
CA GLN A 17 4.88 -6.63 -8.05
C GLN A 17 6.31 -6.27 -8.43
N GLY A 18 6.72 -4.99 -8.43
CA GLY A 18 8.12 -4.68 -8.82
C GLY A 18 9.14 -4.78 -7.70
N SER A 19 8.72 -5.22 -6.51
CA SER A 19 9.66 -5.83 -5.55
C SER A 19 10.01 -7.27 -5.91
N LEU A 20 9.40 -7.85 -6.97
CA LEU A 20 9.60 -9.23 -7.40
C LEU A 20 10.62 -9.39 -8.54
N SER A 21 11.22 -8.30 -9.04
CA SER A 21 12.25 -8.37 -10.09
C SER A 21 13.44 -9.27 -9.71
N GLY A 22 13.75 -9.37 -8.40
CA GLY A 22 14.76 -10.28 -7.87
C GLY A 22 14.34 -11.75 -7.80
N LEU A 23 13.04 -12.06 -7.96
CA LEU A 23 12.51 -13.42 -8.13
C LEU A 23 12.51 -13.80 -9.61
N ASP A 24 11.96 -12.91 -10.45
CA ASP A 24 11.95 -13.05 -11.91
C ASP A 24 11.93 -11.66 -12.56
N PRO A 25 12.86 -11.34 -13.47
CA PRO A 25 12.91 -10.02 -14.11
C PRO A 25 11.65 -9.69 -14.93
N LEU A 26 10.89 -10.70 -15.42
CA LEU A 26 9.64 -10.44 -16.15
C LEU A 26 8.57 -9.81 -15.24
N LEU A 27 8.67 -9.97 -13.93
CA LEU A 27 7.74 -9.36 -12.98
C LEU A 27 7.94 -7.84 -12.88
N ASP A 28 9.01 -7.28 -13.44
CA ASP A 28 9.24 -5.83 -13.53
C ASP A 28 8.54 -5.18 -14.73
N PHE A 29 7.96 -5.98 -15.65
CA PHE A 29 7.40 -5.50 -16.92
C PHE A 29 6.28 -4.45 -16.74
N HIS A 30 5.49 -4.57 -15.67
CA HIS A 30 4.41 -3.62 -15.35
C HIS A 30 4.91 -2.23 -14.91
N TYR A 31 6.20 -2.06 -14.62
CA TYR A 31 6.80 -0.78 -14.26
C TYR A 31 7.53 -0.08 -15.41
N LEU A 32 7.32 -0.55 -16.64
CA LEU A 32 7.82 0.18 -17.80
C LEU A 32 7.32 1.64 -17.77
N PRO A 33 8.22 2.64 -17.91
CA PRO A 33 7.85 4.03 -17.74
C PRO A 33 6.79 4.47 -18.75
N TYR A 34 5.74 5.15 -18.27
CA TYR A 34 4.68 5.77 -19.08
C TYR A 34 3.93 4.82 -20.02
N ILE A 35 3.83 3.52 -19.70
CA ILE A 35 2.97 2.59 -20.46
C ILE A 35 1.49 2.98 -20.45
N VAL A 36 1.05 3.72 -19.43
CA VAL A 36 -0.27 4.32 -19.32
C VAL A 36 -0.16 5.72 -18.70
N THR A 37 -1.08 6.62 -19.09
CA THR A 37 -1.14 8.00 -18.58
C THR A 37 -2.54 8.39 -18.08
N SER A 38 -3.49 7.46 -18.08
CA SER A 38 -4.83 7.65 -17.53
C SER A 38 -5.35 6.38 -16.87
N TYR A 39 -6.29 6.53 -15.93
CA TYR A 39 -6.97 5.41 -15.28
C TYR A 39 -7.69 4.51 -16.29
N GLU A 40 -8.33 5.08 -17.32
CA GLU A 40 -9.00 4.29 -18.36
C GLU A 40 -8.01 3.37 -19.12
N GLN A 41 -6.77 3.81 -19.34
CA GLN A 41 -5.73 2.97 -19.95
C GLN A 41 -5.22 1.93 -18.95
N ALA A 42 -5.04 2.32 -17.68
CA ALA A 42 -4.65 1.41 -16.62
C ALA A 42 -5.66 0.26 -16.49
N ASP A 43 -6.96 0.58 -16.45
CA ASP A 43 -8.04 -0.40 -16.31
C ASP A 43 -8.01 -1.46 -17.41
N LYS A 44 -7.74 -1.05 -18.66
CA LYS A 44 -7.70 -1.94 -19.83
C LYS A 44 -6.46 -2.81 -19.88
N ILE A 45 -5.33 -2.36 -19.33
CA ILE A 45 -4.03 -3.00 -19.50
C ILE A 45 -3.63 -3.83 -18.28
N PHE A 46 -3.99 -3.39 -17.07
CA PHE A 46 -3.59 -3.99 -15.80
C PHE A 46 -4.62 -4.99 -15.24
N TYR A 47 -5.86 -4.97 -15.71
CA TYR A 47 -6.92 -5.86 -15.24
C TYR A 47 -7.53 -6.69 -16.37
N GLY A 48 -8.36 -7.67 -15.99
CA GLY A 48 -9.04 -8.57 -16.93
C GLY A 48 -8.06 -9.36 -17.81
N ASP A 49 -8.33 -9.40 -19.11
CA ASP A 49 -7.54 -10.13 -20.11
C ASP A 49 -6.32 -9.33 -20.63
N GLY A 50 -5.90 -8.29 -19.92
CA GLY A 50 -4.75 -7.46 -20.27
C GLY A 50 -3.43 -8.27 -20.36
N VAL A 51 -2.48 -7.75 -21.13
CA VAL A 51 -1.16 -8.39 -21.31
C VAL A 51 -0.37 -8.47 -20.00
N ILE A 52 -0.49 -7.45 -19.14
CA ILE A 52 0.19 -7.41 -17.84
C ILE A 52 -0.33 -8.47 -16.88
N PRO A 53 -1.62 -8.52 -16.52
CA PRO A 53 -2.12 -9.51 -15.56
C PRO A 53 -1.84 -10.94 -16.05
N LYS A 54 -1.99 -11.21 -17.35
CA LYS A 54 -1.64 -12.51 -17.95
C LYS A 54 -0.16 -12.85 -17.77
N LEU A 55 0.76 -11.97 -18.17
CA LEU A 55 2.21 -12.20 -18.03
C LEU A 55 2.60 -12.42 -16.57
N MET A 56 2.06 -11.58 -15.66
CA MET A 56 2.35 -11.65 -14.24
C MET A 56 1.88 -12.96 -13.63
N THR A 57 0.64 -13.39 -13.91
CA THR A 57 0.09 -14.67 -13.42
C THR A 57 0.86 -15.87 -13.98
N GLU A 58 1.15 -15.89 -15.29
CA GLU A 58 1.93 -16.97 -15.91
C GLU A 58 3.36 -17.05 -15.35
N THR A 59 3.97 -15.90 -15.04
CA THR A 59 5.31 -15.84 -14.47
C THR A 59 5.30 -16.31 -13.01
N LEU A 60 4.37 -15.83 -12.18
CA LEU A 60 4.21 -16.26 -10.79
C LEU A 60 3.94 -17.77 -10.67
N ALA A 61 3.14 -18.33 -11.58
CA ALA A 61 2.86 -19.76 -11.61
C ALA A 61 4.13 -20.62 -11.79
N LYS A 62 5.14 -20.14 -12.55
CA LYS A 62 6.45 -20.81 -12.69
C LYS A 62 7.24 -20.84 -11.38
N HIS A 63 6.90 -19.98 -10.42
CA HIS A 63 7.53 -19.87 -9.11
C HIS A 63 6.66 -20.46 -7.99
N ASN A 64 5.76 -21.39 -8.30
CA ASN A 64 4.83 -22.04 -7.35
C ASN A 64 3.88 -21.06 -6.65
N MET A 65 3.56 -19.93 -7.28
CA MET A 65 2.67 -18.93 -6.71
C MET A 65 1.37 -18.86 -7.51
N THR A 66 0.23 -18.90 -6.81
CA THR A 66 -1.08 -18.69 -7.43
C THR A 66 -1.51 -17.24 -7.23
N THR A 67 -1.80 -16.53 -8.33
CA THR A 67 -2.34 -15.16 -8.25
C THR A 67 -3.82 -15.21 -7.91
N LEU A 68 -4.23 -14.55 -6.82
CA LEU A 68 -5.65 -14.46 -6.42
C LEU A 68 -6.36 -13.24 -7.01
N GLY A 69 -5.61 -12.16 -7.27
CA GLY A 69 -6.16 -10.93 -7.80
C GLY A 69 -5.09 -9.84 -7.89
N PHE A 70 -5.45 -8.78 -8.60
CA PHE A 70 -4.64 -7.58 -8.74
C PHE A 70 -5.37 -6.42 -8.05
N PHE A 71 -4.59 -5.56 -7.40
CA PHE A 71 -5.07 -4.36 -6.73
C PHE A 71 -4.31 -3.15 -7.25
N GLU A 72 -4.99 -2.02 -7.26
CA GLU A 72 -4.41 -0.77 -7.73
C GLU A 72 -3.50 -0.14 -6.66
N ASN A 73 -2.35 0.36 -7.12
CA ASN A 73 -1.67 1.48 -6.48
C ASN A 73 -1.79 2.68 -7.41
N GLU A 74 -1.70 3.89 -6.85
CA GLU A 74 -1.80 5.12 -7.63
C GLU A 74 -0.67 5.29 -8.65
N PHE A 75 -0.87 6.22 -9.57
CA PHE A 75 0.22 6.75 -10.39
C PHE A 75 1.36 7.29 -9.51
N ARG A 76 2.59 6.90 -9.88
CA ARG A 76 3.79 7.28 -9.15
C ARG A 76 4.17 8.72 -9.50
N GLY A 77 4.43 9.53 -8.47
CA GLY A 77 4.96 10.88 -8.58
C GLY A 77 6.32 10.99 -7.87
N VAL A 78 7.14 11.94 -8.32
CA VAL A 78 8.41 12.25 -7.66
C VAL A 78 8.17 13.28 -6.56
N SER A 79 8.61 12.98 -5.35
CA SER A 79 8.74 13.96 -4.27
C SER A 79 10.20 14.16 -3.90
N ASN A 80 10.60 15.40 -3.59
CA ASN A 80 11.95 15.71 -3.16
C ASN A 80 11.99 17.02 -2.35
N SER A 81 13.06 17.25 -1.60
CA SER A 81 13.26 18.44 -0.76
C SER A 81 14.12 19.54 -1.40
N ILE A 82 14.58 19.35 -2.64
CA ILE A 82 15.60 20.19 -3.29
C ILE A 82 14.99 21.20 -4.25
N LYS A 83 14.12 20.76 -5.17
CA LYS A 83 13.58 21.59 -6.25
C LYS A 83 12.25 21.09 -6.78
N LYS A 84 11.50 22.00 -7.39
CA LYS A 84 10.34 21.66 -8.21
C LYS A 84 10.79 20.88 -9.44
N ILE A 85 9.94 19.96 -9.90
CA ILE A 85 10.15 19.16 -11.12
C ILE A 85 8.97 19.47 -12.05
N GLU A 86 9.25 20.11 -13.18
CA GLU A 86 8.25 20.44 -14.21
C GLU A 86 8.59 19.82 -15.57
N LYS A 87 9.85 19.41 -15.76
CA LYS A 87 10.36 18.75 -16.95
C LYS A 87 11.41 17.71 -16.59
N VAL A 88 11.72 16.80 -17.51
CA VAL A 88 12.65 15.68 -17.29
C VAL A 88 14.03 16.17 -16.85
N GLU A 89 14.50 17.29 -17.38
CA GLU A 89 15.83 17.85 -17.04
C GLU A 89 15.93 18.27 -15.57
N ASP A 90 14.81 18.55 -14.91
CA ASP A 90 14.79 18.90 -13.49
C ASP A 90 15.11 17.68 -12.60
N LEU A 91 15.05 16.45 -13.12
CA LEU A 91 15.49 15.25 -12.41
C LEU A 91 17.01 15.17 -12.28
N LYS A 92 17.75 15.88 -13.14
CA LYS A 92 19.21 15.81 -13.18
C LYS A 92 19.83 16.18 -11.82
N GLY A 93 20.72 15.30 -11.36
CA GLY A 93 21.50 15.45 -10.14
C GLY A 93 20.75 15.15 -8.84
N LEU A 94 19.45 14.83 -8.88
CA LEU A 94 18.73 14.41 -7.69
C LEU A 94 19.13 13.00 -7.28
N LYS A 95 19.30 12.77 -5.98
CA LYS A 95 19.44 11.44 -5.38
C LYS A 95 18.06 10.90 -5.04
N LEU A 96 17.55 9.98 -5.83
CA LEU A 96 16.19 9.46 -5.63
C LEU A 96 16.26 8.04 -5.10
N ARG A 97 15.52 7.76 -4.03
CA ARG A 97 15.22 6.39 -3.67
C ARG A 97 14.23 5.80 -4.66
N VAL A 98 14.52 4.61 -5.15
CA VAL A 98 13.62 3.80 -5.99
C VAL A 98 13.42 2.40 -5.37
N PRO A 99 12.31 1.69 -5.66
CA PRO A 99 12.18 0.28 -5.32
C PRO A 99 13.16 -0.59 -6.14
N GLY A 100 13.16 -1.92 -5.92
CA GLY A 100 14.02 -2.88 -6.65
C GLY A 100 13.76 -3.02 -8.16
N SER A 101 12.96 -2.14 -8.76
CA SER A 101 12.60 -2.15 -10.17
C SER A 101 13.76 -1.62 -11.03
N GLN A 102 14.15 -2.39 -12.05
CA GLN A 102 15.16 -1.95 -13.01
C GLN A 102 14.58 -0.93 -13.99
N ALA A 103 13.31 -1.08 -14.37
CA ALA A 103 12.60 -0.13 -15.22
C ALA A 103 12.54 1.27 -14.59
N ILE A 104 12.15 1.36 -13.32
CA ILE A 104 12.11 2.65 -12.58
C ILE A 104 13.51 3.22 -12.42
N LYS A 105 14.47 2.40 -11.97
CA LYS A 105 15.87 2.81 -11.81
C LYS A 105 16.44 3.38 -13.10
N GLY A 106 16.29 2.64 -14.21
CA GLY A 106 16.80 3.04 -15.52
C GLY A 106 16.20 4.33 -16.03
N PHE A 107 14.90 4.56 -15.81
CA PHE A 107 14.25 5.82 -16.18
C PHE A 107 14.89 7.04 -15.48
N PHE A 108 15.08 6.95 -14.16
CA PHE A 108 15.66 8.06 -13.40
C PHE A 108 17.15 8.26 -13.69
N GLU A 109 17.91 7.18 -13.88
CA GLU A 109 19.32 7.26 -14.28
C GLU A 109 19.48 7.90 -15.66
N GLU A 110 18.65 7.53 -16.63
CA GLU A 110 18.65 8.13 -17.98
C GLU A 110 18.23 9.61 -17.94
N ALA A 111 17.32 9.98 -17.04
CA ALA A 111 16.96 11.38 -16.76
C ALA A 111 18.06 12.16 -16.00
N GLY A 112 19.18 11.50 -15.65
CA GLY A 112 20.34 12.11 -15.01
C GLY A 112 20.26 12.21 -13.50
N SER A 113 19.31 11.53 -12.85
CA SER A 113 19.27 11.35 -11.39
C SER A 113 20.26 10.27 -10.95
N GLN A 114 20.62 10.28 -9.67
CA GLN A 114 21.28 9.17 -8.99
C GLN A 114 20.21 8.32 -8.29
N ALA A 115 19.85 7.18 -8.86
CA ALA A 115 18.84 6.29 -8.29
C ALA A 115 19.46 5.32 -7.28
N LEU A 116 18.98 5.32 -6.03
CA LEU A 116 19.40 4.40 -4.97
C LEU A 116 18.28 3.40 -4.69
N VAL A 117 18.58 2.11 -4.90
CA VAL A 117 17.64 1.03 -4.59
C VAL A 117 17.69 0.74 -3.10
N MET A 118 16.55 0.87 -2.42
CA MET A 118 16.42 0.44 -1.02
C MET A 118 14.98 0.03 -0.67
N PRO A 119 14.79 -0.87 0.31
CA PRO A 119 13.48 -1.21 0.86
C PRO A 119 12.68 0.01 1.36
N PHE A 120 11.35 -0.07 1.33
CA PHE A 120 10.49 1.06 1.70
C PHE A 120 10.60 1.45 3.19
N ASN A 121 10.79 0.46 4.06
CA ASN A 121 10.98 0.67 5.50
C ASN A 121 12.27 1.45 5.84
N GLU A 122 13.24 1.50 4.94
CA GLU A 122 14.48 2.28 5.12
C GLU A 122 14.34 3.73 4.61
N LEU A 123 13.29 4.01 3.82
CA LEU A 123 13.12 5.29 3.13
C LEU A 123 13.02 6.48 4.10
N TYR A 124 12.23 6.35 5.18
CA TYR A 124 12.04 7.45 6.12
C TYR A 124 13.37 7.91 6.73
N LEU A 125 14.18 6.94 7.18
CA LEU A 125 15.49 7.23 7.75
C LEU A 125 16.45 7.81 6.70
N ALA A 126 16.43 7.27 5.48
CA ALA A 126 17.28 7.75 4.38
C ALA A 126 16.95 9.20 3.99
N LEU A 127 15.67 9.58 3.97
CA LEU A 127 15.22 10.96 3.78
C LEU A 127 15.64 11.85 4.95
N GLN A 128 15.41 11.40 6.19
CA GLN A 128 15.74 12.17 7.39
C GLN A 128 17.25 12.46 7.49
N GLN A 129 18.09 11.50 7.11
CA GLN A 129 19.55 11.63 7.11
C GLN A 129 20.10 12.35 5.88
N GLY A 130 19.27 12.69 4.89
CA GLY A 130 19.71 13.29 3.62
C GLY A 130 20.56 12.35 2.76
N THR A 131 20.42 11.03 2.95
CA THR A 131 21.05 10.03 2.07
C THR A 131 20.46 10.11 0.66
N VAL A 132 19.16 10.39 0.57
CA VAL A 132 18.44 10.68 -0.66
C VAL A 132 17.73 12.02 -0.54
N ASP A 133 17.60 12.71 -1.66
CA ASP A 133 16.90 13.99 -1.79
C ASP A 133 15.38 13.80 -1.88
N GLY A 134 14.94 12.59 -2.27
CA GLY A 134 13.56 12.30 -2.60
C GLY A 134 13.31 10.84 -2.97
N GLN A 135 12.13 10.59 -3.52
CA GLN A 135 11.63 9.26 -3.84
C GLN A 135 10.56 9.31 -4.94
N ASP A 136 10.23 8.16 -5.52
CA ASP A 136 9.08 7.98 -6.40
C ASP A 136 8.04 7.06 -5.75
N ASN A 137 6.78 7.50 -5.62
CA ASN A 137 5.67 6.64 -5.16
C ASN A 137 4.29 7.29 -5.39
N GLY A 138 3.22 6.55 -5.08
CA GLY A 138 1.86 7.10 -5.05
C GLY A 138 1.68 8.22 -4.01
N LEU A 139 0.69 9.09 -4.25
CA LEU A 139 0.39 10.23 -3.38
C LEU A 139 0.00 9.78 -1.97
N LEU A 140 -0.80 8.72 -1.81
CA LEU A 140 -1.20 8.13 -0.52
C LEU A 140 0.00 7.80 0.36
N PHE A 141 1.14 7.43 -0.23
CA PHE A 141 2.36 7.09 0.51
C PHE A 141 3.29 8.28 0.78
N THR A 142 2.97 9.46 0.25
CA THR A 142 3.88 10.61 0.19
C THR A 142 3.49 11.72 1.18
N VAL A 143 2.24 11.78 1.65
CA VAL A 143 1.76 12.91 2.49
C VAL A 143 0.85 12.44 3.63
N ASP A 144 1.19 12.78 4.88
CA ASP A 144 0.39 12.45 6.07
C ASP A 144 -1.05 13.00 6.01
N LYS A 145 -1.25 14.17 5.39
CA LYS A 145 -2.60 14.77 5.22
C LYS A 145 -3.53 13.93 4.35
N ILE A 146 -2.96 13.10 3.47
CA ILE A 146 -3.75 12.19 2.64
C ILE A 146 -4.32 11.05 3.47
N GLN A 147 -3.66 10.63 4.56
CA GLN A 147 -4.20 9.63 5.47
C GLN A 147 -5.52 10.09 6.12
N ALA A 148 -5.62 11.37 6.52
CA ALA A 148 -6.86 11.93 7.05
C ALA A 148 -7.97 11.97 5.99
N GLY A 149 -7.65 12.35 4.75
CA GLY A 149 -8.59 12.29 3.62
C GLY A 149 -9.06 10.86 3.32
N GLN A 150 -8.14 9.90 3.35
CA GLN A 150 -8.44 8.48 3.13
C GLN A 150 -9.38 7.91 4.20
N ILE A 151 -9.26 8.34 5.46
CA ILE A 151 -10.21 7.93 6.52
C ILE A 151 -11.63 8.39 6.17
N GLU A 152 -11.79 9.63 5.70
CA GLU A 152 -13.09 10.18 5.31
C GLU A 152 -13.65 9.45 4.07
N GLU A 153 -12.83 9.22 3.05
CA GLU A 153 -13.21 8.48 1.84
C GLU A 153 -13.59 7.03 2.15
N ASN A 154 -12.84 6.34 3.02
CA ASN A 154 -13.16 4.98 3.44
C ASN A 154 -14.51 4.90 4.16
N ARG A 155 -14.83 5.89 5.01
CA ARG A 155 -16.14 5.97 5.68
C ARG A 155 -17.27 6.15 4.67
N LYS A 156 -17.11 7.08 3.71
CA LYS A 156 -18.07 7.27 2.61
C LYS A 156 -18.25 6.00 1.78
N ALA A 157 -17.16 5.35 1.37
CA ALA A 157 -17.21 4.12 0.60
C ALA A 157 -17.91 2.99 1.37
N THR A 158 -17.68 2.89 2.69
CA THR A 158 -18.34 1.90 3.55
C THR A 158 -19.86 2.10 3.55
N GLU A 159 -20.33 3.34 3.71
CA GLU A 159 -21.75 3.69 3.62
C GLU A 159 -22.34 3.31 2.26
N GLU A 160 -21.65 3.63 1.17
CA GLU A 160 -22.07 3.26 -0.19
C GLU A 160 -22.16 1.73 -0.39
N TYR A 161 -21.18 0.98 0.10
CA TYR A 161 -21.18 -0.48 -0.01
C TYR A 161 -22.26 -1.13 0.85
N ILE A 162 -22.50 -0.63 2.07
CA ILE A 162 -23.64 -1.08 2.89
C ILE A 162 -24.94 -0.86 2.15
N GLN A 163 -25.11 0.28 1.48
CA GLN A 163 -26.31 0.54 0.68
C GLN A 163 -26.43 -0.45 -0.50
N LYS A 164 -25.34 -0.69 -1.24
CA LYS A 164 -25.33 -1.69 -2.33
C LYS A 164 -25.71 -3.09 -1.84
N ILE A 165 -25.25 -3.48 -0.65
CA ILE A 165 -25.61 -4.75 0.00
C ILE A 165 -27.11 -4.80 0.30
N LYS A 166 -27.67 -3.72 0.86
CA LYS A 166 -29.12 -3.59 1.11
C LYS A 166 -29.93 -3.67 -0.21
N ASP A 167 -29.46 -3.02 -1.27
CA ASP A 167 -30.13 -2.97 -2.57
C ASP A 167 -30.25 -4.35 -3.26
N VAL A 168 -29.30 -5.26 -2.99
CA VAL A 168 -29.37 -6.65 -3.49
C VAL A 168 -30.19 -7.58 -2.57
N GLY A 169 -30.90 -7.01 -1.59
CA GLY A 169 -31.85 -7.72 -0.73
C GLY A 169 -31.23 -8.38 0.50
N VAL A 170 -29.98 -8.05 0.84
CA VAL A 170 -29.36 -8.53 2.08
C VAL A 170 -29.79 -7.63 3.23
N GLU A 171 -30.35 -8.23 4.28
CA GLU A 171 -30.66 -7.52 5.51
C GLU A 171 -29.35 -7.15 6.24
N VAL A 172 -29.09 -5.86 6.38
CA VAL A 172 -27.96 -5.33 7.16
C VAL A 172 -28.52 -4.74 8.46
N THR A 173 -28.20 -5.39 9.58
CA THR A 173 -28.59 -4.91 10.91
C THR A 173 -27.54 -3.93 11.43
N GLU A 174 -27.94 -2.68 11.65
CA GLU A 174 -27.14 -1.69 12.37
C GLU A 174 -27.56 -1.70 13.84
N LEU A 175 -26.59 -1.88 14.74
CA LEU A 175 -26.85 -1.88 16.17
C LEU A 175 -27.20 -0.46 16.63
N THR A 176 -28.17 -0.35 17.54
CA THR A 176 -28.47 0.92 18.21
C THR A 176 -27.31 1.32 19.13
N GLU A 177 -27.23 2.58 19.54
CA GLU A 177 -26.21 3.05 20.49
C GLU A 177 -26.21 2.22 21.79
N GLU A 178 -27.39 1.88 22.30
CA GLU A 178 -27.54 1.01 23.49
C GLU A 178 -27.00 -0.40 23.24
N GLN A 179 -27.26 -0.97 22.06
CA GLN A 179 -26.72 -2.27 21.68
C GLN A 179 -25.19 -2.21 21.53
N ILE A 180 -24.66 -1.21 20.82
CA ILE A 180 -23.20 -1.01 20.68
C ILE A 180 -22.55 -0.91 22.06
N LYS A 181 -23.14 -0.14 22.98
CA LYS A 181 -22.63 0.01 24.35
C LYS A 181 -22.59 -1.34 25.09
N ALA A 182 -23.64 -2.16 24.98
CA ALA A 182 -23.65 -3.49 25.59
C ALA A 182 -22.55 -4.40 25.02
N PHE A 183 -22.30 -4.36 23.70
CA PHE A 183 -21.20 -5.08 23.08
C PHE A 183 -19.83 -4.55 23.52
N GLN A 184 -19.69 -3.23 23.67
CA GLN A 184 -18.47 -2.59 24.15
C GLN A 184 -18.17 -2.99 25.60
N GLU A 185 -19.14 -2.93 26.50
CA GLU A 185 -19.00 -3.36 27.90
C GLU A 185 -18.60 -4.84 28.00
N PHE A 186 -19.27 -5.70 27.24
CA PHE A 186 -18.90 -7.11 27.17
C PHE A 186 -17.46 -7.29 26.65
N GLY A 187 -17.07 -6.60 25.57
CA GLY A 187 -15.73 -6.65 25.02
C GLY A 187 -14.65 -6.20 26.03
N LEU A 188 -14.86 -5.04 26.67
CA LEU A 188 -13.97 -4.48 27.68
C LEU A 188 -13.77 -5.42 28.88
N SER A 189 -14.81 -6.14 29.30
CA SER A 189 -14.72 -7.12 30.40
C SER A 189 -13.75 -8.28 30.12
N GLN A 190 -13.43 -8.52 28.84
CA GLN A 190 -12.52 -9.59 28.44
C GLN A 190 -11.07 -9.12 28.32
N TRP A 191 -10.79 -7.82 28.45
CA TRP A 191 -9.47 -7.28 28.15
C TRP A 191 -8.37 -7.79 29.10
N ASP A 192 -8.72 -8.03 30.36
CA ASP A 192 -7.79 -8.55 31.39
C ASP A 192 -7.20 -9.91 30.97
N ASN A 193 -7.95 -10.71 30.20
CA ASN A 193 -7.48 -11.99 29.70
C ASN A 193 -6.28 -11.85 28.75
N TYR A 194 -6.08 -10.67 28.15
CA TYR A 194 -5.01 -10.42 27.19
C TYR A 194 -3.78 -9.72 27.78
N GLU A 195 -3.77 -9.38 29.08
CA GLU A 195 -2.63 -8.72 29.73
C GLU A 195 -1.34 -9.53 29.62
N SER A 196 -1.46 -10.86 29.69
CA SER A 196 -0.33 -11.79 29.51
C SER A 196 0.30 -11.73 28.11
N THR A 197 -0.46 -11.27 27.11
CA THR A 197 -0.03 -11.19 25.71
C THR A 197 0.44 -9.77 25.36
N TYR A 198 -0.32 -8.75 25.74
CA TYR A 198 -0.08 -7.36 25.31
C TYR A 198 0.55 -6.48 26.39
N GLY A 199 0.64 -6.96 27.63
CA GLY A 199 1.13 -6.22 28.78
C GLY A 199 0.01 -5.46 29.51
N ALA A 200 -0.05 -5.64 30.83
CA ALA A 200 -1.07 -5.03 31.67
C ALA A 200 -1.05 -3.48 31.61
N GLU A 201 0.13 -2.88 31.58
CA GLU A 201 0.29 -1.42 31.50
C GLU A 201 -0.30 -0.84 30.20
N LEU A 202 -0.10 -1.52 29.06
CA LEU A 202 -0.62 -1.06 27.77
C LEU A 202 -2.15 -1.17 27.73
N ILE A 203 -2.71 -2.27 28.25
CA ILE A 203 -4.17 -2.45 28.35
C ILE A 203 -4.78 -1.39 29.26
N GLN A 204 -4.13 -1.10 30.39
CA GLN A 204 -4.60 -0.09 31.32
C GLN A 204 -4.56 1.32 30.71
N SER A 205 -3.47 1.69 30.03
CA SER A 205 -3.36 2.97 29.31
C SER A 205 -4.50 3.15 28.30
N LEU A 206 -4.83 2.10 27.53
CA LEU A 206 -5.92 2.18 26.55
C LEU A 206 -7.30 2.30 27.21
N LYS A 207 -7.53 1.65 28.35
CA LYS A 207 -8.79 1.81 29.11
C LYS A 207 -8.95 3.24 29.63
N GLU A 208 -7.86 3.87 30.07
CA GLU A 208 -7.85 5.25 30.53
C GLU A 208 -8.14 6.24 29.39
N GLU A 209 -7.48 6.10 28.24
CA GLU A 209 -7.77 6.91 27.05
C GLU A 209 -9.23 6.79 26.59
N LEU A 210 -9.81 5.59 26.63
CA LEU A 210 -11.21 5.37 26.29
C LEU A 210 -12.17 6.04 27.27
N ALA A 211 -11.83 6.08 28.55
CA ALA A 211 -12.64 6.75 29.57
C ALA A 211 -12.65 8.27 29.34
N GLU A 212 -11.52 8.86 28.96
CA GLU A 212 -11.39 10.30 28.66
C GLU A 212 -12.18 10.73 27.41
N ILE A 213 -12.29 9.86 26.40
CA ILE A 213 -13.02 10.15 25.15
C ILE A 213 -14.54 10.02 25.34
N SER A 214 -14.99 9.37 26.42
CA SER A 214 -16.40 9.06 26.67
C SER A 214 -17.11 10.09 27.58
N GLU A 215 -16.41 11.12 28.06
CA GLU A 215 -16.95 12.30 28.80
C GLU A 215 -17.26 13.48 27.87
#